data_AF-A0A853B8G6-F1
#
_entry.id   AF-A0A853B8G6-F1
#
_cell.length_a   1.000
_cell.length_b   1.000
_cell.length_c   1.000
_cell.angle_alpha   90.00
_cell.angle_beta   90.00
_cell.angle_gamma   90.00
#
_symmetry.space_group_name_H-M   'P 1'
#
loop_
_entity.id
_entity.type
_entity.pdbx_description
1 polymer ?
#
loop_
_entity_poly.entity_id
_entity_poly.type
_entity_poly.pdbx_seq_one_letter_code
_entity_poly.pdbx_strand_id
1 'polypeptide(L)'
;MTAQEVQALADAAAGLVLYHNGLWGAPTCYMWAGPDGTAAGRVPPWECEALDRLGWRKLIVTAPGSGPEDGLVQPTEAGLATLHAQQARAA
;
A
#
# COMPACT_ATOMS: atom_id res chain seq x y z
N MET A 1 -2.88 -3.79 15.84
CA MET A 1 -2.33 -3.97 14.48
C MET A 1 -1.91 -5.41 14.38
N THR A 2 -2.34 -6.14 13.36
CA THR A 2 -2.00 -7.55 13.18
C THR A 2 -0.64 -7.70 12.47
N ALA A 3 -0.05 -8.90 12.47
CA ALA A 3 1.19 -9.16 11.72
C ALA A 3 1.02 -8.89 10.21
N GLN A 4 -0.14 -9.22 9.65
CA GLN A 4 -0.46 -8.92 8.24
C GLN A 4 -0.55 -7.41 7.97
N GLU A 5 -1.12 -6.63 8.88
CA GLU A 5 -1.16 -5.17 8.76
C GLU A 5 0.23 -4.54 8.90
N VAL A 6 1.10 -5.11 9.74
CA VAL A 6 2.51 -4.68 9.83
C VAL A 6 3.24 -4.95 8.52
N GLN A 7 3.05 -6.14 7.95
CA GLN A 7 3.67 -6.53 6.68
C GLN A 7 3.21 -5.61 5.54
N ALA A 8 1.90 -5.46 5.34
CA ALA A 8 1.34 -4.60 4.30
C ALA A 8 1.79 -3.13 4.44
N LEU A 9 1.91 -2.64 5.68
CA LEU A 9 2.42 -1.28 5.93
C LEU A 9 3.92 -1.15 5.62
N ALA A 10 4.70 -2.21 5.85
CA ALA A 10 6.11 -2.25 5.47
C ALA A 10 6.28 -2.30 3.94
N ASP A 11 5.46 -3.09 3.25
CA ASP A 11 5.49 -3.18 1.78
C ASP A 11 5.10 -1.85 1.12
N ALA A 12 4.09 -1.15 1.67
CA ALA A 12 3.77 0.23 1.27
C ALA A 12 4.93 1.20 1.57
N ALA A 13 5.58 1.10 2.74
CA ALA A 13 6.73 1.93 3.09
C ALA A 13 7.94 1.71 2.17
N ALA A 14 8.10 0.48 1.66
CA ALA A 14 9.12 0.11 0.69
C ALA A 14 8.77 0.54 -0.75
N GLY A 15 7.60 1.15 -0.99
CA GLY A 15 7.15 1.55 -2.32
C GLY A 15 6.80 0.37 -3.22
N LEU A 16 6.48 -0.79 -2.65
CA LEU A 16 6.20 -2.02 -3.39
C LEU A 16 4.74 -2.12 -3.85
N VAL A 17 3.87 -1.19 -3.45
CA VAL A 17 2.43 -1.27 -3.70
C VAL A 17 1.95 -0.06 -4.49
N LEU A 18 1.22 -0.35 -5.56
CA LEU A 18 0.51 0.60 -6.41
C LEU A 18 -0.99 0.45 -6.24
N TYR A 19 -1.73 1.52 -6.51
CA TYR A 19 -3.18 1.54 -6.59
C TYR A 19 -3.62 1.89 -8.01
N HIS A 20 -4.25 0.91 -8.65
CA HIS A 20 -4.87 1.07 -9.94
C HIS A 20 -6.25 1.74 -9.77
N ASN A 21 -6.43 2.90 -10.38
CA ASN A 21 -7.62 3.75 -10.22
C ASN A 21 -8.82 3.31 -11.10
N GLY A 22 -8.68 2.26 -11.91
CA GLY A 22 -9.75 1.72 -12.74
C GLY A 22 -10.09 2.56 -13.97
N LEU A 23 -9.17 3.46 -14.38
CA LEU A 23 -9.33 4.21 -15.63
C LEU A 23 -9.49 3.22 -16.81
N TRP A 24 -10.29 3.62 -17.80
CA TRP A 24 -10.63 2.80 -18.98
C TRP A 24 -11.49 1.57 -18.71
N GLY A 25 -12.20 1.52 -17.58
CA GLY A 25 -13.18 0.47 -17.28
C GLY A 25 -12.59 -0.79 -16.65
N ALA A 26 -11.31 -0.75 -16.27
CA ALA A 26 -10.72 -1.79 -15.44
C ALA A 26 -11.19 -1.67 -13.98
N PRO A 27 -11.28 -2.78 -13.21
CA PRO A 27 -11.57 -2.69 -11.78
C PRO A 27 -10.43 -2.02 -11.00
N THR A 28 -10.77 -1.18 -10.03
CA THR A 28 -9.78 -0.67 -9.07
C THR A 28 -9.14 -1.83 -8.29
N CYS A 29 -7.83 -1.80 -8.10
CA CYS A 29 -7.13 -2.84 -7.34
C CYS A 29 -5.74 -2.40 -6.88
N TYR A 30 -5.19 -3.12 -5.91
CA TYR A 30 -3.79 -2.99 -5.53
C TYR A 30 -2.91 -3.90 -6.42
N MET A 31 -1.79 -3.35 -6.85
CA MET A 31 -0.83 -4.01 -7.72
C MET A 31 0.55 -3.98 -7.06
N TRP A 32 1.34 -5.02 -7.27
CA TRP A 32 2.76 -4.99 -6.94
C TRP A 32 3.48 -4.02 -7.87
N ALA A 33 4.41 -3.24 -7.34
CA ALA A 33 5.35 -2.46 -8.13
C ALA A 33 6.49 -3.36 -8.61
N GLY A 34 6.77 -3.30 -9.90
CA GLY A 34 7.94 -3.90 -10.52
C GLY A 34 9.20 -3.09 -10.25
N PRO A 35 10.39 -3.60 -10.65
CA PRO A 35 11.67 -2.90 -10.45
C PRO A 35 11.75 -1.53 -11.14
N ASP A 36 10.93 -1.29 -12.16
CA ASP A 36 10.81 -0.05 -12.90
C ASP A 36 9.67 0.85 -12.40
N GLY A 37 9.01 0.48 -11.31
CA GLY A 37 7.86 1.20 -10.74
C GLY A 37 6.53 0.94 -11.45
N THR A 38 6.49 0.04 -12.44
CA THR A 38 5.25 -0.32 -13.16
C THR A 38 4.50 -1.47 -12.48
N ALA A 39 3.22 -1.68 -12.81
CA ALA A 39 2.45 -2.78 -12.24
C ALA A 39 3.00 -4.16 -12.64
N ALA A 40 3.34 -4.98 -11.65
CA ALA A 40 3.93 -6.31 -11.78
C ALA A 40 3.05 -7.43 -11.19
N GLY A 41 1.73 -7.29 -11.34
CA GLY A 41 0.75 -8.28 -10.90
C GLY A 41 -0.10 -7.81 -9.72
N ARG A 42 -1.11 -8.61 -9.35
CA ARG A 42 -2.06 -8.26 -8.30
C ARG A 42 -1.51 -8.59 -6.92
N VAL A 43 -1.77 -7.68 -5.98
CA VAL A 43 -1.59 -7.95 -4.55
C VAL A 43 -2.58 -9.05 -4.13
N PRO A 44 -2.16 -10.03 -3.29
CA PRO A 44 -3.05 -11.10 -2.86
C PRO A 44 -4.21 -10.59 -1.99
N PRO A 45 -5.36 -11.29 -1.95
CA PRO A 45 -6.56 -10.79 -1.27
C PRO A 45 -6.36 -10.41 0.20
N TRP A 46 -5.61 -11.21 0.97
CA TRP A 46 -5.36 -10.95 2.39
C TRP A 46 -4.67 -9.60 2.62
N GLU A 47 -3.82 -9.19 1.68
CA GLU A 47 -3.04 -7.98 1.78
C GLU A 47 -3.83 -6.77 1.27
N CYS A 48 -4.65 -6.94 0.23
CA CYS A 48 -5.66 -5.95 -0.16
C CYS A 48 -6.56 -5.58 1.03
N GLU A 49 -7.07 -6.58 1.76
CA GLU A 49 -7.89 -6.34 2.94
C GLU A 49 -7.12 -5.62 4.07
N ALA A 50 -5.83 -5.91 4.23
CA ALA A 50 -4.98 -5.23 5.20
C ALA A 50 -4.74 -3.77 4.80
N LEU A 51 -4.42 -3.51 3.53
CA LEU A 51 -4.26 -2.17 2.97
C LEU A 51 -5.55 -1.36 3.11
N ASP A 52 -6.72 -1.94 2.83
CA ASP A 52 -8.00 -1.26 3.02
C ASP A 52 -8.24 -0.85 4.47
N ARG A 53 -7.93 -1.73 5.44
CA ARG A 53 -8.00 -1.38 6.87
C ARG A 53 -7.02 -0.28 7.25
N LEU A 54 -5.81 -0.30 6.71
CA LEU A 54 -4.80 0.75 6.93
C LEU A 54 -5.26 2.09 6.34
N GLY A 55 -5.85 2.08 5.14
CA GLY A 55 -6.41 3.26 4.48
C GLY A 55 -7.59 3.84 5.27
N TRP A 56 -8.50 2.98 5.73
CA TRP A 56 -9.60 3.39 6.63
C TRP A 56 -9.10 4.06 7.91
N ARG A 57 -7.96 3.60 8.44
CA ARG A 57 -7.30 4.17 9.62
C ARG A 57 -6.38 5.34 9.30
N LYS A 58 -6.29 5.77 8.03
CA LYS A 58 -5.43 6.86 7.55
C LYS A 58 -3.93 6.64 7.83
N LEU A 59 -3.51 5.38 7.85
CA LEU A 59 -2.10 5.01 8.02
C LEU A 59 -1.37 4.91 6.68
N ILE A 60 -2.11 4.79 5.59
CA ILE A 60 -1.61 4.90 4.23
C ILE A 60 -2.46 5.90 3.45
N VAL A 61 -1.90 6.42 2.37
CA VAL A 61 -2.57 7.23 1.36
C VAL A 61 -2.20 6.69 -0.01
N THR A 62 -3.16 6.73 -0.92
CA THR A 62 -2.93 6.54 -2.35
C THR A 62 -2.63 7.92 -2.93
N ALA A 63 -1.38 8.18 -3.33
CA ALA A 63 -1.08 9.41 -4.05
C ALA A 63 -1.83 9.34 -5.40
N PRO A 64 -2.76 10.27 -5.71
CA PRO A 64 -3.35 10.30 -7.04
C PRO A 64 -2.21 10.56 -8.02
N GLY A 65 -1.94 9.58 -8.90
CA GLY A 65 -1.07 9.81 -10.04
C GLY A 65 -1.58 11.03 -10.79
N SER A 66 -0.70 11.93 -11.21
CA SER A 66 -1.05 13.15 -11.94
C SER A 66 -1.56 12.87 -13.37
N GLY A 67 -1.95 11.63 -13.68
CA GLY A 67 -2.31 11.14 -15.00
C GLY A 67 -2.92 9.73 -14.97
N PRO A 68 -2.86 8.97 -16.08
CA PRO A 68 -3.45 7.63 -16.20
C PRO A 68 -2.67 6.52 -15.46
N GLU A 69 -1.60 6.89 -14.77
CA GLU A 69 -0.68 5.96 -14.11
C GLU A 69 -1.23 5.50 -12.75
N ASP A 70 -0.82 4.31 -12.35
CA ASP A 70 -1.14 3.79 -11.03
C ASP A 70 -0.51 4.67 -9.94
N GLY A 71 -1.28 4.93 -8.89
CA GLY A 71 -0.82 5.77 -7.78
C GLY A 71 0.01 4.97 -6.79
N LEU A 72 1.12 5.53 -6.29
CA LEU A 72 1.85 4.89 -5.21
C LEU A 72 1.00 4.83 -3.93
N VAL A 73 1.02 3.68 -3.27
CA VAL A 73 0.50 3.54 -1.91
C VAL A 73 1.64 3.84 -0.95
N GLN A 74 1.48 4.91 -0.16
CA GLN A 74 2.52 5.38 0.74
C GLN A 74 1.98 5.49 2.17
N PRO A 75 2.80 5.18 3.19
CA PRO A 75 2.43 5.46 4.57
C PRO A 75 2.25 6.97 4.80
N THR A 76 1.31 7.32 5.67
CA THR A 76 1.28 8.66 6.26
C THR A 76 2.37 8.80 7.33
N GLU A 77 2.60 10.00 7.85
CA GLU A 77 3.48 10.19 9.01
C GLU A 77 3.04 9.32 10.21
N ALA A 78 1.73 9.23 10.45
CA ALA A 78 1.17 8.36 11.48
C ALA A 78 1.40 6.87 11.17
N GLY A 79 1.31 6.48 9.90
CA GLY A 79 1.67 5.14 9.42
C GLY A 79 3.12 4.79 9.72
N LEU A 80 4.07 5.64 9.31
CA LEU A 80 5.49 5.46 9.55
C LEU A 80 5.81 5.35 11.05
N ALA A 81 5.27 6.27 11.86
CA ALA A 81 5.46 6.23 13.30
C ALA A 81 4.94 4.92 13.92
N THR A 82 3.80 4.43 13.45
CA THR A 82 3.21 3.17 13.90
C THR A 82 4.08 1.97 13.50
N LEU A 83 4.60 1.96 12.27
CA LEU A 83 5.48 0.89 11.77
C LEU A 83 6.77 0.80 12.62
N HIS A 84 7.44 1.93 12.84
CA HIS A 84 8.65 1.99 13.68
C HIS A 84 8.37 1.51 15.10
N ALA A 85 7.24 1.90 15.69
CA ALA A 85 6.85 1.47 17.03
C ALA A 85 6.62 -0.05 17.13
N GLN A 86 6.17 -0.72 16.06
CA GLN A 86 6.04 -2.18 16.06
C GLN A 86 7.39 -2.88 15.89
N GLN A 87 8.23 -2.38 14.99
CA GLN A 87 9.57 -2.94 14.77
C GLN A 87 10.41 -2.87 16.05
N ALA A 88 10.35 -1.76 16.77
CA ALA A 88 11.03 -1.60 18.06
C ALA A 88 10.53 -2.55 19.17
N ARG A 89 9.31 -3.08 19.06
CA ARG A 89 8.74 -4.07 20.01
C ARG A 89 9.12 -5.51 19.67
N ALA A 90 9.55 -5.74 18.44
CA ALA A 90 9.96 -7.06 17.95
C ALA A 90 11.47 -7.31 18.07
N ALA A 91 12.26 -6.27 18.38
CA ALA A 91 13.69 -6.31 18.65
C ALA A 91 13.96 -6.54 20.15
#